data_AF-A0A238ZL24-F1
#
_entry.id   AF-A0A238ZL24-F1
#
_cell.length_a   1.000
_cell.length_b   1.000
_cell.length_c   1.000
_cell.angle_alpha   90.00
_cell.angle_beta   90.00
_cell.angle_gamma   90.00
#
_symmetry.space_group_name_H-M   'P 1'
#
loop_
_entity.id
_entity.type
_entity.pdbx_description
1 polymer ?
#
loop_
_entity_poly.entity_id
_entity_poly.type
_entity_poly.pdbx_seq_one_letter_code
_entity_poly.pdbx_strand_id
1 'polypeptide(L)' 'MKNKHITLGLFFGAGIGLCIGIVTNNIEIGLSLGAGVGLVLGAARQNIIKTRK' A
#
# COMPACT_ATOMS: atom_id res chain seq x y z
N MET A 1 -14.35 13.00 -2.71
CA MET A 1 -12.93 12.60 -2.55
C MET A 1 -12.83 11.07 -2.57
N LYS A 2 -12.91 10.44 -3.74
CA LYS A 2 -13.15 8.98 -3.92
C LYS A 2 -11.87 8.10 -3.78
N ASN A 3 -10.73 8.75 -3.63
CA ASN A 3 -9.39 8.21 -3.84
C ASN A 3 -8.59 8.11 -2.51
N LYS A 4 -9.18 8.54 -1.40
CA LYS A 4 -8.46 8.67 -0.12
C LYS A 4 -8.01 7.30 0.43
N HIS A 5 -8.73 6.23 0.08
CA HIS A 5 -8.45 4.86 0.54
C HIS A 5 -7.24 4.23 -0.15
N ILE A 6 -7.08 4.45 -1.46
CA ILE A 6 -5.89 3.98 -2.21
C ILE A 6 -4.63 4.73 -1.78
N THR A 7 -4.73 6.05 -1.56
CA THR A 7 -3.60 6.85 -1.07
C THR A 7 -3.15 6.41 0.33
N LEU A 8 -4.10 6.14 1.24
CA LEU A 8 -3.79 5.63 2.58
C LEU A 8 -3.14 4.25 2.54
N GLY A 9 -3.67 3.33 1.73
CA GLY A 9 -3.10 1.99 1.56
C GLY A 9 -1.67 2.03 1.02
N LEU A 10 -1.42 2.87 0.01
CA LEU A 10 -0.10 3.07 -0.58
C LEU A 10 0.89 3.66 0.45
N PHE A 11 0.51 4.71 1.18
CA PHE A 11 1.39 5.35 2.16
C PHE A 11 1.77 4.38 3.30
N PHE A 12 0.80 3.61 3.78
CA PHE A 12 1.03 2.65 4.86
C PHE A 12 1.87 1.46 4.39
N GLY A 13 1.58 0.92 3.20
CA GLY A 13 2.35 -0.18 2.61
C GLY A 13 3.77 0.23 2.25
N ALA A 14 3.97 1.41 1.65
CA ALA A 14 5.30 1.95 1.34
C ALA A 14 6.11 2.21 2.61
N GLY A 15 5.49 2.74 3.67
CA GLY A 15 6.17 2.96 4.96
C GLY A 15 6.64 1.65 5.60
N ILE A 16 5.79 0.63 5.65
CA ILE A 16 6.17 -0.70 6.17
C ILE A 16 7.24 -1.35 5.28
N GLY A 17 7.06 -1.28 3.96
CA GLY A 17 8.02 -1.79 2.98
C GLY A 17 9.39 -1.13 3.09
N LEU A 18 9.43 0.16 3.36
CA LEU A 18 10.66 0.91 3.60
C LEU A 18 11.35 0.43 4.90
N CYS A 19 10.61 0.29 6.00
CA CYS A 19 11.17 -0.24 7.25
C CYS A 19 11.77 -1.64 7.07
N ILE A 20 11.05 -2.53 6.39
CA ILE A 20 11.54 -3.87 6.08
C ILE A 20 12.75 -3.80 5.15
N GLY A 21 12.69 -2.96 4.11
CA GLY A 21 13.80 -2.75 3.17
C GLY A 21 15.08 -2.25 3.85
N ILE A 22 14.97 -1.35 4.83
CA ILE A 22 16.09 -0.88 5.64
C ILE A 22 16.68 -2.03 6.47
N VAL A 23 15.84 -2.80 7.17
CA VAL A 23 16.29 -3.92 8.02
C VAL A 23 16.96 -5.02 7.18
N THR A 24 16.46 -5.25 5.98
CA THR A 24 16.98 -6.30 5.09
C THR A 24 18.11 -5.81 4.18
N ASN A 25 18.56 -4.55 4.34
CA ASN A 25 19.51 -3.85 3.46
C ASN A 25 19.13 -3.91 1.96
N ASN A 26 17.84 -4.00 1.68
CA ASN A 26 17.25 -4.16 0.35
C ASN A 26 16.05 -3.22 0.22
N ILE A 27 16.34 -1.91 0.19
CA ILE A 27 15.34 -0.84 0.19
C ILE A 27 14.45 -0.90 -1.06
N GLU A 28 15.03 -1.15 -2.22
CA GLU A 28 14.30 -1.19 -3.50
C GLU A 28 13.23 -2.29 -3.50
N ILE A 29 13.62 -3.49 -3.04
CA ILE A 29 12.75 -4.66 -2.97
C ILE A 29 11.69 -4.45 -1.89
N GLY A 30 12.07 -3.99 -0.70
CA GLY A 30 11.15 -3.74 0.41
C GLY A 30 10.11 -2.67 0.07
N LEU A 31 10.53 -1.56 -0.52
CA LEU A 31 9.64 -0.47 -0.93
C LEU A 31 8.70 -0.92 -2.06
N SER A 32 9.22 -1.63 -3.08
CA SER A 32 8.42 -2.13 -4.20
C SER A 32 7.34 -3.12 -3.73
N LEU A 33 7.72 -4.10 -2.89
CA LEU A 33 6.78 -5.05 -2.30
C LEU A 33 5.77 -4.36 -1.38
N GLY A 34 6.22 -3.49 -0.48
CA GLY A 34 5.34 -2.81 0.46
C GLY A 34 4.36 -1.87 -0.23
N ALA A 35 4.82 -1.08 -1.21
CA ALA A 35 3.96 -0.21 -2.01
C ALA A 35 2.97 -1.03 -2.85
N GLY A 36 3.41 -2.15 -3.44
CA GLY A 36 2.55 -3.07 -4.18
C GLY A 36 1.43 -3.65 -3.32
N VAL A 37 1.78 -4.22 -2.16
CA VAL A 37 0.80 -4.78 -1.21
C VAL A 37 -0.14 -3.69 -0.68
N GLY A 38 0.39 -2.51 -0.33
CA GLY A 38 -0.40 -1.37 0.12
C GLY A 38 -1.40 -0.86 -0.91
N LEU A 39 -0.98 -0.80 -2.18
CA LEU A 39 -1.83 -0.41 -3.30
C LEU A 39 -2.94 -1.43 -3.54
N VAL A 40 -2.62 -2.73 -3.58
CA VAL A 40 -3.61 -3.80 -3.75
C VAL A 40 -4.62 -3.78 -2.62
N LEU A 41 -4.17 -3.63 -1.36
CA LEU A 41 -5.07 -3.56 -0.21
C LEU A 41 -5.95 -2.31 -0.23
N GLY A 42 -5.39 -1.14 -0.59
CA GLY A 42 -6.13 0.10 -0.76
C GLY A 42 -7.18 0.01 -1.88
N ALA A 43 -6.82 -0.61 -3.00
CA ALA A 43 -7.70 -0.82 -4.16
C ALA A 43 -8.78 -1.86 -3.89
N ALA A 44 -8.47 -2.94 -3.17
CA ALA A 44 -9.44 -3.94 -2.73
C ALA A 44 -10.51 -3.30 -1.83
N ARG A 45 -10.09 -2.49 -0.85
CA ARG A 45 -11.03 -1.73 0.00
C ARG A 45 -11.89 -0.75 -0.79
N GLN A 46 -11.30 -0.07 -1.78
CA GLN A 46 -12.07 0.83 -2.66
C GLN A 46 -13.13 0.07 -3.48
N ASN A 47 -12.81 -1.13 -3.99
CA ASN A 47 -13.76 -1.98 -4.72
C ASN A 47 -14.88 -2.51 -3.83
N ILE A 48 -14.58 -2.88 -2.58
CA ILE A 48 -15.59 -3.29 -1.59
C ILE A 48 -16.55 -2.14 -1.29
N ILE A 49 -16.02 -0.92 -1.07
CA ILE A 49 -16.85 0.28 -0.82
C ILE A 49 -17.68 0.64 -2.06
N LYS A 50 -17.12 0.47 -3.26
CA LYS A 50 -17.81 0.74 -4.53
C LYS A 50 -18.95 -0.25 -4.81
N THR A 51 -18.81 -1.52 -4.39
CA THR A 51 -19.85 -2.56 -4.49
C THR A 51 -20.99 -2.35 -3.48
N ARG A 52 -20.72 -1.67 -2.38
CA ARG A 52 -21.70 -1.39 -1.31
C ARG A 52 -22.54 -0.13 -1.54
N LYS A 53 -22.39 0.55 -2.68
CA LYS A 53 -23.05 1.83 -3.00
C LYS A 53 -23.89 1.72 -4.26
#